data_AF-A0A7R6YYY8-F1
#
_entry.id   AF-A0A7R6YYY8-F1
#
_cell.length_a   1.000
_cell.length_b   1.000
_cell.length_c   1.000
_cell.angle_alpha   90.00
_cell.angle_beta   90.00
_cell.angle_gamma   90.00
#
_symmetry.space_group_name_H-M   'P 1'
#
loop_
_entity.id
_entity.type
_entity.pdbx_description
1 polymer ?
#
loop_
_entity_poly.entity_id
_entity_poly.type
_entity_poly.pdbx_seq_one_letter_code
_entity_poly.pdbx_strand_id
1 'polypeptide(L)'
;MTHASKQQQIIYFEEPVYEEIRYPSMRVNDRSAMITIVTPVLPAGISATKADAIQRRFVDQIVYSTPHDRLTIWYYTPMALRFSDHIACDVCVYDCMDELSAFKNAPAELTQMERALFQRADVVFTGGQSLYEAKRCLPNRSFPSPAASTLRIFTRQESPAMTL
;
A
#
# COMPACT_ATOMS: atom_id res chain seq x y z
N MET A 1 11.20 -14.41 -29.39
CA MET A 1 10.63 -14.99 -28.16
C MET A 1 10.91 -14.03 -27.01
N THR A 2 9.89 -13.32 -26.56
CA THR A 2 9.94 -12.19 -25.63
C THR A 2 9.94 -12.68 -24.19
N HIS A 3 11.13 -12.89 -23.61
CA HIS A 3 11.32 -13.20 -22.20
C HIS A 3 11.13 -11.95 -21.34
N ALA A 4 9.91 -11.62 -20.93
CA ALA A 4 9.63 -10.81 -19.73
C ALA A 4 8.12 -10.71 -19.48
N SER A 5 7.54 -11.73 -18.86
CA SER A 5 6.32 -11.57 -18.08
C SER A 5 6.50 -12.38 -16.80
N LYS A 6 7.20 -11.79 -15.83
CA LYS A 6 7.10 -12.28 -14.46
C LYS A 6 5.69 -11.92 -14.00
N GLN A 7 4.82 -12.91 -13.95
CA GLN A 7 3.46 -12.78 -13.42
C GLN A 7 3.57 -12.38 -11.95
N GLN A 8 3.32 -11.11 -11.63
CA GLN A 8 3.30 -10.65 -10.24
C GLN A 8 1.98 -11.08 -9.61
N GLN A 9 2.05 -11.79 -8.49
CA GLN A 9 0.88 -12.06 -7.67
C GLN A 9 0.48 -10.78 -6.95
N ILE A 10 -0.77 -10.39 -7.11
CA ILE A 10 -1.36 -9.21 -6.49
C ILE A 10 -2.31 -9.69 -5.40
N ILE A 11 -2.05 -9.25 -4.17
CA ILE A 11 -2.97 -9.42 -3.06
C ILE A 11 -3.49 -8.04 -2.68
N TYR A 12 -4.79 -7.83 -2.90
CA TYR A 12 -5.46 -6.59 -2.53
C TYR A 12 -6.08 -6.75 -1.16
N PHE A 13 -5.48 -6.10 -0.16
CA PHE A 13 -5.98 -6.09 1.21
C PHE A 13 -6.94 -4.91 1.39
N GLU A 14 -8.22 -5.23 1.60
CA GLU A 14 -9.28 -4.22 1.73
C GLU A 14 -9.37 -3.65 3.16
N GLU A 15 -10.12 -2.55 3.30
CA GLU A 15 -10.56 -2.08 4.61
C GLU A 15 -11.36 -3.17 5.35
N PRO A 16 -11.28 -3.21 6.69
CA PRO A 16 -11.99 -4.20 7.47
C PRO A 16 -13.51 -3.96 7.41
N VAL A 17 -14.27 -5.05 7.31
CA VAL A 17 -15.71 -5.05 7.57
C VAL A 17 -15.96 -5.49 9.01
N TYR A 18 -16.95 -4.86 9.65
CA TYR A 18 -17.32 -5.15 11.03
C TYR A 18 -18.65 -5.90 11.06
N GLU A 19 -18.64 -7.10 11.63
CA GLU A 19 -19.79 -8.02 11.63
C GLU A 19 -20.02 -8.60 13.03
N GLU A 20 -21.24 -9.09 13.30
CA GLU A 20 -21.59 -9.74 14.58
C GLU A 20 -21.01 -11.16 14.66
N ILE A 21 -19.68 -11.24 14.78
CA ILE A 21 -18.90 -12.48 14.82
C ILE A 21 -18.07 -12.59 16.09
N ARG A 22 -17.77 -13.83 16.50
CA ARG A 22 -16.99 -14.09 17.72
C ARG A 22 -15.48 -14.02 17.51
N TYR A 23 -15.00 -14.45 16.35
CA TYR A 23 -13.56 -14.54 16.05
C TYR A 23 -13.27 -13.84 14.73
N PRO A 24 -12.20 -13.02 14.66
CA PRO A 24 -11.82 -12.35 13.43
C PRO A 24 -11.37 -13.36 12.38
N SER A 25 -11.60 -13.04 11.10
CA SER A 25 -11.20 -13.89 9.99
C SER A 25 -10.83 -13.07 8.75
N MET A 26 -10.26 -13.73 7.74
CA MET A 26 -10.03 -13.15 6.43
C MET A 26 -11.00 -13.77 5.42
N ARG A 27 -11.79 -12.94 4.74
CA ARG A 27 -12.59 -13.36 3.59
C ARG A 27 -11.72 -13.26 2.35
N VAL A 28 -11.45 -14.39 1.70
CA VAL A 28 -10.60 -14.47 0.52
C VAL A 28 -11.46 -14.64 -0.73
N ASN A 29 -11.20 -13.84 -1.74
CA ASN A 29 -11.89 -13.87 -3.03
C ASN A 29 -10.87 -13.83 -4.18
N ASP A 30 -10.64 -14.99 -4.78
CA ASP A 30 -9.76 -15.14 -5.93
C ASP A 30 -10.48 -14.64 -7.19
N ARG A 31 -10.03 -13.49 -7.72
CA ARG A 31 -10.57 -12.92 -8.96
C ARG A 31 -9.94 -13.55 -10.20
N SER A 32 -8.70 -13.99 -10.08
CA SER A 32 -7.96 -14.74 -11.11
C SER A 32 -6.79 -15.49 -10.46
N ALA A 33 -6.04 -16.27 -11.23
CA ALA A 33 -4.83 -16.95 -10.76
C ALA A 33 -3.75 -16.01 -10.21
N MET A 34 -3.80 -14.70 -10.52
CA MET A 34 -2.80 -13.71 -10.10
C MET A 34 -3.36 -12.64 -9.16
N ILE A 35 -4.68 -12.57 -8.94
CA ILE A 35 -5.31 -11.49 -8.17
C ILE A 35 -6.21 -12.12 -7.10
N THR A 36 -5.82 -11.92 -5.86
CA THR A 36 -6.58 -12.34 -4.68
C THR A 36 -6.98 -11.10 -3.89
N ILE A 37 -8.27 -10.98 -3.59
CA ILE A 37 -8.78 -9.93 -2.68
C ILE A 37 -8.94 -10.54 -1.30
N VAL A 38 -8.43 -9.86 -0.29
CA VAL A 38 -8.52 -10.25 1.12
C VAL A 38 -9.21 -9.14 1.89
N THR A 39 -10.41 -9.43 2.40
CA THR A 39 -11.16 -8.52 3.25
C THR A 39 -11.06 -8.99 4.71
N PRO A 40 -10.48 -8.19 5.61
CA PRO A 40 -10.53 -8.49 7.04
C PRO A 40 -11.98 -8.42 7.55
N VAL A 41 -12.41 -9.45 8.27
CA VAL A 41 -13.71 -9.46 8.93
C VAL A 41 -13.47 -9.42 10.43
N LEU A 42 -13.88 -8.32 11.08
CA LEU A 42 -13.62 -8.06 12.49
C LEU A 42 -14.93 -8.06 13.30
N PRO A 43 -14.90 -8.45 14.59
CA PRO A 43 -16.06 -8.33 15.46
C PRO A 43 -16.56 -6.88 15.58
N ALA A 44 -17.87 -6.68 15.49
CA ALA A 44 -18.51 -5.41 15.76
C ALA A 44 -18.18 -4.90 17.18
N GLY A 45 -18.03 -3.58 17.33
CA GLY A 45 -17.71 -2.95 18.62
C GLY A 45 -16.28 -3.15 19.13
N ILE A 46 -15.39 -3.77 18.34
CA ILE A 46 -13.99 -3.90 18.70
C ILE A 46 -13.29 -2.52 18.74
N SER A 47 -12.41 -2.31 19.72
CA SER A 47 -11.61 -1.09 19.81
C SER A 47 -10.62 -0.99 18.64
N ALA A 48 -10.36 0.23 18.15
CA ALA A 48 -9.41 0.49 17.06
C ALA A 48 -8.03 -0.16 17.28
N THR A 49 -7.44 -0.07 18.47
CA THR A 49 -6.14 -0.70 18.79
C THR A 49 -6.15 -2.22 18.62
N LYS A 50 -7.25 -2.89 18.97
CA LYS A 50 -7.40 -4.33 18.77
C LYS A 50 -7.63 -4.67 17.30
N ALA A 51 -8.38 -3.83 16.58
CA ALA A 51 -8.56 -3.98 15.13
C ALA A 51 -7.22 -3.90 14.41
N ASP A 52 -6.38 -2.91 14.73
CA ASP A 52 -5.02 -2.77 14.16
C ASP A 52 -4.16 -3.98 14.47
N ALA A 53 -4.17 -4.47 15.72
CA ALA A 53 -3.38 -5.64 16.12
C ALA A 53 -3.81 -6.92 15.39
N ILE A 54 -5.11 -7.09 15.12
CA ILE A 54 -5.62 -8.22 14.33
C ILE A 54 -5.19 -8.09 12.87
N GLN A 55 -5.38 -6.91 12.27
CA GLN A 55 -4.98 -6.67 10.89
C GLN A 55 -3.48 -6.87 10.69
N ARG A 56 -2.66 -6.45 11.67
CA ARG A 56 -1.21 -6.69 11.69
C ARG A 56 -0.88 -8.17 11.55
N ARG A 57 -1.57 -9.01 12.34
CA ARG A 57 -1.39 -10.46 12.26
C ARG A 57 -1.84 -11.05 10.92
N PHE A 58 -2.89 -10.49 10.32
CA PHE A 58 -3.36 -10.91 9.01
C PHE A 58 -2.37 -10.58 7.90
N VAL A 59 -1.84 -9.35 7.87
CA VAL A 59 -0.81 -8.99 6.89
C VAL A 59 0.47 -9.80 7.09
N ASP A 60 0.87 -10.08 8.33
CA ASP A 60 1.99 -10.98 8.63
C ASP A 60 1.77 -12.39 8.06
N GLN A 61 0.57 -12.93 8.26
CA GLN A 61 0.21 -14.24 7.74
C GLN A 61 0.23 -14.26 6.21
N ILE A 62 -0.28 -13.22 5.54
CA ILE A 62 -0.29 -13.10 4.08
C ILE A 62 1.15 -13.06 3.55
N VAL A 63 1.99 -12.18 4.10
CA VAL A 63 3.38 -12.01 3.67
C VAL A 63 4.17 -13.30 3.90
N TYR A 64 4.00 -13.95 5.06
CA TYR A 64 4.72 -15.19 5.37
C TYR A 64 4.28 -16.38 4.51
N SER A 65 2.98 -16.49 4.21
CA SER A 65 2.42 -17.61 3.44
C SER A 65 2.55 -17.47 1.92
N THR A 66 2.93 -16.28 1.43
CA THR A 66 3.08 -16.00 0.00
C THR A 66 4.56 -15.94 -0.36
N PRO A 67 5.12 -16.90 -1.10
CA PRO A 67 6.50 -16.83 -1.56
C PRO A 67 6.74 -15.62 -2.45
N HIS A 68 7.77 -14.84 -2.15
CA HIS A 68 8.14 -13.67 -2.94
C HIS A 68 9.65 -13.43 -2.88
N ASP A 69 10.26 -13.16 -4.04
CA ASP A 69 11.67 -12.73 -4.12
C ASP A 69 11.82 -11.23 -3.82
N ARG A 70 10.78 -10.46 -4.15
CA ARG A 70 10.70 -9.01 -3.94
C ARG A 70 9.29 -8.63 -3.51
N LEU A 71 9.18 -7.83 -2.47
CA LEU A 71 7.92 -7.35 -1.91
C LEU A 71 7.72 -5.86 -2.26
N THR A 72 6.67 -5.59 -3.03
CA THR A 72 6.17 -4.22 -3.23
C THR A 72 4.91 -4.03 -2.39
N ILE A 73 4.89 -2.99 -1.55
CA ILE A 73 3.68 -2.59 -0.84
C ILE A 73 3.16 -1.31 -1.46
N TRP A 74 1.89 -1.33 -1.86
CA TRP A 74 1.20 -0.18 -2.43
C TRP A 74 0.11 0.29 -1.47
N TYR A 75 0.26 1.52 -0.99
CA TYR A 75 -0.70 2.18 -0.12
C TYR A 75 -1.65 3.08 -0.90
N TYR A 76 -2.95 2.85 -0.77
CA TYR A 76 -3.99 3.79 -1.21
C TYR A 76 -4.47 4.70 -0.07
N THR A 77 -4.20 4.30 1.19
CA THR A 77 -4.54 5.05 2.40
C THR A 77 -3.35 5.09 3.36
N PRO A 78 -3.05 6.24 3.98
CA PRO A 78 -2.00 6.30 4.99
C PRO A 78 -2.36 5.56 6.29
N MET A 79 -3.65 5.32 6.55
CA MET A 79 -4.08 4.63 7.76
C MET A 79 -3.61 3.18 7.85
N ALA A 80 -3.32 2.54 6.71
CA ALA A 80 -2.80 1.18 6.69
C ALA A 80 -1.45 1.04 7.40
N LEU A 81 -0.65 2.13 7.52
CA LEU A 81 0.60 2.09 8.28
C LEU A 81 0.42 1.67 9.74
N ARG A 82 -0.76 1.87 10.34
CA ARG A 82 -1.06 1.46 11.73
C ARG A 82 -0.81 -0.03 11.98
N PHE A 83 -0.93 -0.85 10.94
CA PHE A 83 -0.79 -2.29 11.04
C PHE A 83 0.27 -2.89 10.11
N SER A 84 0.92 -2.09 9.25
CA SER A 84 1.90 -2.58 8.26
C SER A 84 3.27 -1.91 8.32
N ASP A 85 3.49 -0.92 9.21
CA ASP A 85 4.74 -0.15 9.30
C ASP A 85 6.01 -1.00 9.47
N HIS A 86 5.87 -2.17 10.09
CA HIS A 86 6.94 -3.10 10.42
C HIS A 86 7.35 -4.02 9.28
N ILE A 87 6.55 -4.10 8.21
CA ILE A 87 6.83 -4.99 7.09
C ILE A 87 7.96 -4.38 6.27
N ALA A 88 9.13 -5.02 6.21
CA ALA A 88 10.20 -4.62 5.31
C ALA A 88 9.79 -4.91 3.85
N CYS A 89 9.81 -3.90 2.98
CA CYS A 89 9.49 -4.04 1.56
C CYS A 89 10.66 -3.52 0.70
N ASP A 90 10.81 -4.09 -0.49
CA ASP A 90 11.78 -3.65 -1.49
C ASP A 90 11.35 -2.34 -2.16
N VAL A 91 10.04 -2.13 -2.28
CA VAL A 91 9.45 -0.93 -2.88
C VAL A 91 8.19 -0.56 -2.10
N CYS A 92 8.17 0.67 -1.57
CA CYS A 92 6.99 1.28 -0.97
C CYS A 92 6.39 2.30 -1.95
N VAL A 93 5.19 2.03 -2.44
CA VAL A 93 4.44 2.94 -3.31
C VAL A 93 3.33 3.58 -2.48
N TYR A 94 3.18 4.89 -2.60
CA TYR A 94 2.02 5.60 -2.08
C TYR A 94 1.27 6.26 -3.23
N ASP A 95 -0.01 5.92 -3.40
CA ASP A 95 -0.90 6.61 -4.33
C ASP A 95 -1.78 7.60 -3.59
N CYS A 96 -1.36 8.86 -3.63
CA CYS A 96 -2.04 9.98 -3.05
C CYS A 96 -3.02 10.57 -4.07
N MET A 97 -4.13 9.87 -4.29
CA MET A 97 -5.14 10.30 -5.26
C MET A 97 -5.92 11.56 -4.85
N ASP A 98 -6.16 11.75 -3.54
CA ASP A 98 -6.97 12.86 -3.02
C ASP A 98 -6.17 13.77 -2.07
N GLU A 99 -6.51 15.05 -1.99
CA GLU A 99 -6.19 15.90 -0.84
C GLU A 99 -7.01 15.45 0.37
N LEU A 100 -6.64 14.31 0.96
CA LEU A 100 -7.32 13.74 2.13
C LEU A 100 -7.33 14.71 3.33
N SER A 101 -6.41 15.69 3.35
CA SER A 101 -6.36 16.81 4.28
C SER A 101 -7.48 17.86 4.11
N ALA A 102 -8.18 17.89 2.97
CA ALA A 102 -9.29 18.81 2.72
C ALA A 102 -10.63 18.33 3.31
N PHE A 103 -10.70 17.10 3.82
CA PHE A 103 -11.87 16.63 4.54
C PHE A 103 -11.96 17.33 5.90
N LYS A 104 -13.04 18.09 6.10
CA LYS A 104 -13.33 18.94 7.29
C LYS A 104 -13.22 18.25 8.66
N ASN A 105 -13.08 16.91 8.72
CA ASN A 105 -13.00 16.11 9.94
C ASN A 105 -11.85 15.07 9.89
N ALA A 106 -10.78 15.31 9.12
CA ALA A 106 -9.64 14.40 9.08
C ALA A 106 -9.06 14.20 10.50
N PRO A 107 -8.95 12.96 11.01
CA PRO A 107 -8.31 12.70 12.29
C PRO A 107 -6.88 13.24 12.29
N ALA A 108 -6.42 13.84 13.39
CA ALA A 108 -5.04 14.34 13.48
C ALA A 108 -3.99 13.26 13.15
N GLU A 109 -4.33 12.01 13.47
CA GLU A 109 -3.54 10.82 13.15
C GLU A 109 -3.39 10.60 11.63
N LEU A 110 -4.36 11.00 10.82
CA LEU A 110 -4.30 10.88 9.36
C LEU A 110 -3.13 11.69 8.80
N THR A 111 -3.00 12.94 9.22
CA THR A 111 -1.90 13.82 8.81
C THR A 111 -0.53 13.28 9.27
N GLN A 112 -0.48 12.69 10.48
CA GLN A 112 0.74 12.08 11.00
C GLN A 112 1.15 10.85 10.18
N MET A 113 0.21 9.94 9.91
CA MET A 113 0.45 8.74 9.11
C MET A 113 0.76 9.09 7.66
N GLU A 114 0.11 10.10 7.10
CA GLU A 114 0.41 10.59 5.76
C GLU A 114 1.87 11.07 5.68
N ARG A 115 2.32 11.90 6.64
CA ARG A 115 3.72 12.33 6.69
C ARG A 115 4.68 11.16 6.83
N ALA A 116 4.37 10.19 7.67
CA ALA A 116 5.18 8.98 7.84
C ALA A 116 5.26 8.18 6.53
N LEU A 117 4.14 8.06 5.81
CA LEU A 117 4.09 7.37 4.53
C LEU A 117 4.87 8.11 3.44
N PHE A 118 4.80 9.44 3.41
CA PHE A 118 5.62 10.25 2.51
C PHE A 118 7.12 10.02 2.73
N GLN A 119 7.56 9.91 3.99
CA GLN A 119 8.96 9.66 4.32
C GLN A 119 9.40 8.24 3.94
N ARG A 120 8.49 7.28 4.06
CA ARG A 120 8.74 5.87 3.77
C ARG A 120 8.70 5.53 2.28
N ALA A 121 7.84 6.19 1.51
CA ALA A 121 7.56 5.84 0.13
C ALA A 121 8.76 6.13 -0.80
N ASP A 122 9.12 5.13 -1.60
CA ASP A 122 10.11 5.27 -2.69
C ASP A 122 9.50 5.99 -3.89
N VAL A 123 8.20 5.76 -4.12
CA VAL A 123 7.44 6.33 -5.22
C VAL A 123 6.13 6.88 -4.67
N VAL A 124 5.84 8.14 -4.99
CA VAL A 124 4.54 8.73 -4.69
C VAL A 124 3.85 9.17 -5.98
N PHE A 125 2.65 8.63 -6.20
CA PHE A 125 1.72 9.13 -7.21
C PHE A 125 0.84 10.20 -6.58
N THR A 126 0.60 11.31 -7.27
CA THR A 126 -0.30 12.36 -6.81
C THR A 126 -1.36 12.69 -7.85
N GLY A 127 -2.61 12.88 -7.44
CA GLY A 127 -3.68 13.38 -8.31
C GLY A 127 -3.41 14.82 -8.79
N GLY A 128 -2.96 14.98 -10.03
CA GLY A 128 -2.80 16.29 -10.69
C GLY A 128 -1.52 17.07 -10.33
N GLN A 129 -1.23 18.09 -11.16
CA GLN A 129 -0.02 18.91 -11.07
C GLN A 129 0.03 19.79 -9.80
N SER A 130 -1.13 20.28 -9.33
CA SER A 130 -1.23 21.13 -8.13
C SER A 130 -0.88 20.39 -6.83
N LEU A 131 -1.26 19.10 -6.72
CA LEU A 131 -0.91 18.27 -5.57
C LEU A 131 0.59 17.90 -5.59
N TYR A 132 1.14 17.67 -6.78
CA TYR A 132 2.58 17.50 -6.96
C TYR A 132 3.35 18.74 -6.48
N GLU A 133 2.92 19.95 -6.87
CA GLU A 133 3.55 21.21 -6.47
C GLU A 133 3.47 21.46 -4.95
N ALA A 134 2.32 21.18 -4.32
CA ALA A 134 2.15 21.29 -2.87
C ALA A 134 3.05 20.32 -2.09
N LYS A 135 3.37 19.14 -2.66
CA LYS A 135 4.13 18.07 -2.01
C LYS A 135 5.59 17.98 -2.48
N ARG A 136 6.02 18.87 -3.38
CA ARG A 136 7.39 18.91 -3.95
C ARG A 136 8.47 19.33 -2.95
N CYS A 137 8.10 20.03 -1.88
CA CYS A 137 9.04 20.45 -0.83
C CYS A 137 9.37 19.31 0.16
N LEU A 138 8.78 18.12 0.00
CA LEU A 138 9.14 16.93 0.78
C LEU A 138 10.34 16.24 0.09
N PRO A 139 11.29 15.67 0.85
CA PRO A 139 12.58 15.20 0.33
C PRO A 139 12.51 14.01 -0.66
N ASN A 140 11.32 13.48 -0.97
CA ASN A 140 11.14 12.29 -1.77
C ASN A 140 10.67 12.58 -3.20
N ARG A 141 10.97 11.63 -4.11
CA ARG A 141 10.69 11.71 -5.55
C ARG A 141 9.18 11.58 -5.81
N SER A 142 8.46 12.67 -5.59
CA SER A 142 7.06 12.81 -5.99
C SER A 142 6.97 12.83 -7.52
N PHE A 143 6.02 12.11 -8.11
CA PHE A 143 5.72 12.17 -9.54
C PHE A 143 4.23 12.47 -9.73
N PRO A 144 3.85 13.41 -10.61
CA PRO A 144 2.44 13.63 -10.92
C PRO A 144 1.86 12.39 -11.61
N SER A 145 0.70 11.92 -11.17
CA SER A 145 -0.04 10.85 -11.85
C SER A 145 -0.77 11.44 -13.07
N PRO A 146 -0.55 10.91 -14.29
CA PRO A 146 -1.31 11.32 -15.46
C PRO A 146 -2.52 10.40 -15.62
N ALA A 147 -3.71 10.92 -15.36
CA ALA A 147 -4.92 10.28 -15.86
C ALA A 147 -5.01 10.50 -17.38
N ALA A 148 -4.48 9.55 -18.14
CA ALA A 148 -5.02 8.98 -19.39
C ALA A 148 -3.88 8.35 -20.22
N SER A 149 -3.77 7.02 -20.15
CA SER A 149 -2.95 6.15 -21.00
C SER A 149 -1.43 6.19 -20.74
N THR A 150 -0.90 5.04 -20.30
CA THR A 150 0.51 4.64 -20.19
C THR A 150 1.10 4.70 -18.78
N LEU A 151 1.06 3.54 -18.11
CA LEU A 151 1.98 3.17 -17.02
C LEU A 151 3.43 3.37 -17.48
N ARG A 152 4.14 4.37 -16.94
CA ARG A 152 5.61 4.40 -16.98
C ARG A 152 6.13 4.19 -15.57
N ILE A 153 6.50 2.95 -15.32
CA ILE A 153 7.31 2.52 -14.18
C ILE A 153 8.74 2.98 -14.46
N PHE A 154 9.38 3.65 -13.50
CA PHE A 154 10.85 3.73 -13.45
C PHE A 154 11.33 2.72 -12.42
N THR A 155 11.88 1.61 -12.91
CA THR A 155 12.69 0.71 -12.08
C THR A 155 14.10 1.29 -11.93
N ARG A 156 14.68 1.19 -10.73
CA ARG A 156 16.13 1.20 -10.56
C ARG A 156 16.66 -0.14 -11.08
N GLN A 157 17.60 -0.11 -12.02
CA GLN A 157 18.71 -1.06 -12.32
C GLN A 157 19.23 -0.68 -13.73
N GLU A 158 20.54 -0.60 -14.04
CA GLU A 158 21.69 -1.34 -13.53
C GLU A 158 22.95 -0.46 -13.49
N SER A 159 23.75 -0.57 -12.42
CA SER A 159 25.20 -0.35 -12.55
C SER A 159 25.79 -1.67 -13.07
N PRO A 160 26.61 -1.67 -14.13
CA PRO A 160 27.24 -2.90 -14.58
C PRO A 160 28.21 -3.39 -13.50
N ALA A 161 27.99 -4.60 -13.03
CA ALA A 161 28.98 -5.33 -12.25
C ALA A 161 30.16 -5.68 -13.16
N MET A 162 31.33 -5.29 -12.69
CA MET A 162 32.64 -5.59 -13.25
C MET A 162 32.94 -7.09 -13.19
N THR A 163 33.36 -7.65 -14.31
CA THR A 163 34.05 -8.94 -14.50
C THR A 163 34.73 -8.77 -15.87
N LEU A 164 36.05 -8.75 -16.06
CA LEU A 164 37.24 -9.21 -15.34
C LEU A 164 38.24 -8.07 -15.12
#